data_AF-A0AAN6T8U1-F1
#
_entry.id   AF-A0AAN6T8U1-F1
#
_cell.length_a   1.000
_cell.length_b   1.000
_cell.length_c   1.000
_cell.angle_alpha   90.00
_cell.angle_beta   90.00
_cell.angle_gamma   90.00
#
_symmetry.space_group_name_H-M   'P 1'
#
loop_
_entity.id
_entity.type
_entity.pdbx_description
1 polymer ?
#
loop_
_entity_poly.entity_id
_entity_poly.type
_entity_poly.pdbx_seq_one_letter_code
_entity_poly.pdbx_strand_id
1 'polypeptide(L)'
;MNYLALAVSAMFAAIPGVAASCSPHYYSLSRTPSSPISQPHVPQFVSYSFEPAFWVEFFGEPDSPRNLTFTLLSHLYQRGARPIIRAGGITMDSMVFDANQKESVVRTENEKGGIYRTTIGPAFYDAWNNFPRGTTFVSTLNFGNNSVDIARGLANASYTYQRDKIVYYELGNEPTNYPTSRWNRSTQAYVAQWQDFTRQIDLATNGTSHGKWWASSATTDVTGLHVRPSDLIPAGINSTGQVGQYSIHSYAFATCDPARERRATISNLLNHTDLARYADDEIYPSAKAAMDSGAEWVIGEFNSIACSGKPNVSDTFAQALWTADVELLYAVRNATSVHLHQGATLVFQSDQQLNTPGDDGTPGFSSYSLLYPIDSSKRGPARVLPVFVSQLLVTEALLEGGSERKRIAALPTPQGLAQSEFSAYAIFGEGEELEKLVILNMKPFYAGHASPPGVVYLDIGKHDGAAVKRMTAPSVDEKDAAKVTWAGQSFRDGFAAGELQVEELGRNEKVWIRDSEAVLVTFNRAGLHSLNGMQGAKGH
;
A
#
# COMPACT_ATOMS: atom_id res chain seq x y z
N MET A 1 44.91 51.62 48.73
CA MET A 1 45.33 51.36 47.34
C MET A 1 44.12 50.80 46.61
N ASN A 2 43.41 51.66 45.88
CA ASN A 2 42.13 51.37 45.25
C ASN A 2 42.36 50.77 43.86
N TYR A 3 41.66 49.67 43.58
CA TYR A 3 41.59 49.04 42.26
C TYR A 3 40.65 49.86 41.35
N LEU A 4 41.14 50.21 40.15
CA LEU A 4 40.38 50.87 39.10
C LEU A 4 39.88 49.79 38.12
N ALA A 5 38.57 49.61 38.00
CA ALA A 5 37.95 48.80 36.96
C ALA A 5 37.50 49.72 35.80
N LEU A 6 37.99 49.48 34.59
CA LEU A 6 37.49 50.12 33.36
C LEU A 6 36.22 49.39 32.90
N ALA A 7 35.10 50.12 32.81
CA ALA A 7 33.90 49.69 32.11
C ALA A 7 33.89 50.31 30.71
N VAL A 8 33.88 49.47 29.67
CA VAL A 8 33.69 49.89 28.27
C VAL A 8 32.19 49.77 27.95
N SER A 9 31.53 50.91 27.73
CA SER A 9 30.16 50.95 27.20
C SER A 9 30.18 50.91 25.67
N ALA A 10 29.64 49.83 25.08
CA ALA A 10 29.34 49.77 23.66
C ALA A 10 27.88 50.21 23.43
N MET A 11 27.69 51.36 22.77
CA MET A 11 26.38 51.77 22.26
C MET A 11 26.06 50.95 21.00
N PHE A 12 25.07 50.06 21.08
CA PHE A 12 24.43 49.48 19.89
C PHE A 12 23.41 50.48 19.33
N ALA A 13 23.70 51.04 18.16
CA ALA A 13 22.72 51.78 17.37
C ALA A 13 21.69 50.80 16.80
N ALA A 14 20.44 50.90 17.25
CA ALA A 14 19.33 50.15 16.68
C ALA A 14 18.95 50.77 15.32
N ILE A 15 19.17 50.02 14.23
CA ILE A 15 18.61 50.33 12.92
C ILE A 15 17.19 49.73 12.88
N PRO A 16 16.13 50.53 12.67
CA PRO A 16 14.79 49.99 12.47
C PRO A 16 14.72 49.38 11.06
N GLY A 17 14.97 48.07 10.98
CA GLY A 17 14.63 47.30 9.80
C GLY A 17 13.12 47.18 9.71
N VAL A 18 12.50 47.92 8.80
CA VAL A 18 11.11 47.70 8.39
C VAL A 18 11.08 46.36 7.63
N ALA A 19 10.87 45.27 8.36
CA ALA A 19 10.47 44.01 7.74
C ALA A 19 9.05 44.23 7.19
N ALA A 20 8.95 44.46 5.88
CA ALA A 20 7.67 44.37 5.19
C ALA A 20 7.12 42.95 5.43
N SER A 21 6.05 42.83 6.22
CA SER A 21 5.33 41.57 6.35
C SER A 21 4.68 41.27 5.00
N CYS A 22 5.36 40.50 4.16
CA CYS A 22 4.75 39.98 2.95
C CYS A 22 3.69 38.98 3.43
N SER A 23 2.40 39.34 3.34
CA SER A 23 1.32 38.40 3.63
C SER A 23 1.53 37.15 2.75
N PRO A 24 1.43 35.94 3.31
CA PRO A 24 1.62 34.73 2.54
C PRO A 24 0.64 34.71 1.35
N HIS A 25 1.13 34.33 0.17
CA HIS A 25 0.27 34.11 -0.98
C HIS A 25 -0.57 32.86 -0.75
N TYR A 26 -1.88 32.99 -0.91
CA TYR A 26 -2.83 31.89 -0.74
C TYR A 26 -3.25 31.34 -2.09
N TYR A 27 -3.09 30.04 -2.28
CA TYR A 27 -3.58 29.32 -3.44
C TYR A 27 -5.02 28.86 -3.19
N SER A 28 -5.91 29.05 -4.15
CA SER A 28 -7.29 28.57 -4.02
C SER A 28 -7.38 27.10 -4.41
N LEU A 29 -7.76 26.23 -3.48
CA LEU A 29 -8.08 24.83 -3.77
C LEU A 29 -9.55 24.73 -4.20
N SER A 30 -9.78 24.45 -5.47
CA SER A 30 -11.14 24.20 -5.99
C SER A 30 -11.75 23.00 -5.28
N ARG A 31 -13.01 23.13 -4.84
CA ARG A 31 -13.82 22.01 -4.35
C ARG A 31 -14.59 21.29 -5.45
N THR A 32 -14.54 21.80 -6.68
CA THR A 32 -15.12 21.13 -7.84
C THR A 32 -14.16 20.04 -8.30
N PRO A 33 -14.60 18.76 -8.32
CA PRO A 33 -13.78 17.65 -8.80
C PRO A 33 -13.29 17.83 -10.24
N SER A 34 -12.07 17.38 -10.51
CA SER A 34 -11.49 17.24 -11.86
C SER A 34 -11.64 15.82 -12.42
N SER A 35 -12.35 14.96 -11.71
CA SER A 35 -12.66 13.57 -12.08
C SER A 35 -14.08 13.22 -11.64
N PRO A 36 -14.69 12.14 -12.16
CA PRO A 36 -15.93 11.60 -11.61
C PRO A 36 -15.79 11.20 -10.14
N ILE A 37 -16.87 11.31 -9.38
CA ILE A 37 -16.92 10.76 -8.01
C ILE A 37 -16.94 9.23 -8.11
N SER A 38 -16.02 8.58 -7.40
CA SER A 38 -15.85 7.12 -7.41
C SER A 38 -17.07 6.37 -6.89
N GLN A 39 -17.04 5.04 -6.99
CA GLN A 39 -17.94 4.16 -6.24
C GLN A 39 -17.70 4.26 -4.72
N PRO A 40 -18.68 3.91 -3.88
CA PRO A 40 -18.46 3.81 -2.43
C PRO A 40 -17.40 2.77 -2.10
N HIS A 41 -16.39 3.16 -1.32
CA HIS A 41 -15.29 2.28 -0.93
C HIS A 41 -15.68 1.36 0.22
N VAL A 42 -15.10 0.16 0.20
CA VAL A 42 -15.34 -0.90 1.18
C VAL A 42 -14.22 -0.93 2.23
N PRO A 43 -14.46 -1.44 3.45
CA PRO A 43 -13.44 -1.60 4.49
C PRO A 43 -12.18 -2.38 4.05
N GLN A 44 -12.29 -3.17 2.99
CA GLN A 44 -11.21 -3.95 2.38
C GLN A 44 -10.28 -3.12 1.48
N PHE A 45 -10.54 -1.82 1.26
CA PHE A 45 -9.79 -1.05 0.27
C PHE A 45 -8.28 -1.12 0.52
N VAL A 46 -7.85 -0.85 1.76
CA VAL A 46 -6.46 -1.01 2.20
C VAL A 46 -6.22 -2.49 2.55
N SER A 47 -5.51 -3.19 1.67
CA SER A 47 -5.26 -4.65 1.75
C SER A 47 -3.79 -4.97 1.47
N TYR A 48 -3.40 -6.24 1.64
CA TYR A 48 -2.00 -6.64 1.58
C TYR A 48 -1.76 -7.90 0.76
N SER A 49 -0.59 -7.96 0.13
CA SER A 49 -0.03 -9.15 -0.51
C SER A 49 1.28 -9.52 0.19
N PHE A 50 1.49 -10.81 0.49
CA PHE A 50 2.70 -11.32 1.14
C PHE A 50 3.23 -12.54 0.40
N GLU A 51 4.55 -12.61 0.20
CA GLU A 51 5.22 -13.82 -0.24
C GLU A 51 5.04 -14.96 0.80
N PRO A 52 4.36 -16.08 0.47
CA PRO A 52 4.08 -17.15 1.42
C PRO A 52 5.34 -17.84 1.93
N ALA A 53 6.44 -17.82 1.18
CA ALA A 53 7.71 -18.35 1.67
C ALA A 53 8.17 -17.65 2.96
N PHE A 54 7.83 -16.37 3.17
CA PHE A 54 8.24 -15.56 4.33
C PHE A 54 7.13 -15.37 5.37
N TRP A 55 6.10 -16.22 5.33
CA TRP A 55 4.92 -16.08 6.18
C TRP A 55 5.26 -16.10 7.68
N VAL A 56 6.16 -17.00 8.09
CA VAL A 56 6.54 -17.17 9.51
C VAL A 56 7.30 -15.96 10.04
N GLU A 57 8.14 -15.30 9.23
CA GLU A 57 8.80 -14.07 9.64
C GLU A 57 7.77 -12.97 9.88
N PHE A 58 6.85 -12.77 8.91
CA PHE A 58 5.84 -11.72 8.99
C PHE A 58 4.75 -11.98 10.02
N PHE A 59 4.30 -13.22 10.23
CA PHE A 59 3.12 -13.51 11.06
C PHE A 59 3.41 -14.41 12.26
N GLY A 60 4.57 -15.08 12.30
CA GLY A 60 4.89 -16.08 13.32
C GLY A 60 4.19 -17.42 13.07
N GLU A 61 4.48 -18.37 13.95
CA GLU A 61 3.73 -19.62 14.05
C GLU A 61 2.38 -19.39 14.77
N PRO A 62 1.38 -20.28 14.62
CA PRO A 62 0.06 -20.09 15.23
C PRO A 62 0.09 -19.85 16.74
N ASP A 63 0.98 -20.54 17.46
CA ASP A 63 1.15 -20.46 18.91
C ASP A 63 2.14 -19.37 19.36
N SER A 64 2.83 -18.72 18.42
CA SER A 64 3.78 -17.62 18.66
C SER A 64 3.61 -16.51 17.62
N PRO A 65 2.46 -15.80 17.62
CA PRO A 65 2.17 -14.76 16.64
C PRO A 65 3.17 -13.60 16.68
N ARG A 66 3.43 -12.99 15.51
CA ARG A 66 4.31 -11.84 15.37
C ARG A 66 3.64 -10.56 15.89
N ASN A 67 3.92 -10.21 17.14
CA ASN A 67 3.36 -9.04 17.81
C ASN A 67 3.49 -7.74 17.01
N LEU A 68 4.66 -7.49 16.40
CA LEU A 68 4.89 -6.26 15.62
C LEU A 68 3.85 -6.10 14.50
N THR A 69 3.67 -7.14 13.69
CA THR A 69 2.74 -7.15 12.55
C THR A 69 1.29 -7.02 13.02
N PHE A 70 0.88 -7.80 14.02
CA PHE A 70 -0.51 -7.77 14.50
C PHE A 70 -0.86 -6.48 15.24
N THR A 71 0.11 -5.82 15.87
CA THR A 71 -0.08 -4.48 16.45
C THR A 71 -0.34 -3.45 15.36
N LEU A 72 0.41 -3.48 14.25
CA LEU A 72 0.16 -2.59 13.12
C LEU A 72 -1.21 -2.82 12.49
N LEU A 73 -1.57 -4.08 12.25
CA LEU A 73 -2.91 -4.41 11.74
C LEU A 73 -3.98 -3.87 12.70
N SER A 74 -3.82 -4.04 14.01
CA SER A 74 -4.78 -3.54 15.00
C SER A 74 -5.02 -2.03 14.90
N HIS A 75 -3.99 -1.22 14.61
CA HIS A 75 -4.14 0.21 14.39
C HIS A 75 -5.02 0.56 13.18
N LEU A 76 -4.94 -0.22 12.10
CA LEU A 76 -5.78 -0.05 10.91
C LEU A 76 -7.21 -0.51 11.20
N TYR A 77 -7.37 -1.62 11.92
CA TYR A 77 -8.67 -2.15 12.34
C TYR A 77 -9.47 -1.17 13.20
N GLN A 78 -8.80 -0.49 14.12
CA GLN A 78 -9.38 0.56 14.98
C GLN A 78 -9.91 1.76 14.18
N ARG A 79 -9.41 1.95 12.94
CA ARG A 79 -9.78 3.04 12.03
C ARG A 79 -10.73 2.61 10.92
N GLY A 80 -11.25 1.39 10.99
CA GLY A 80 -12.29 0.88 10.08
C GLY A 80 -11.81 -0.10 9.02
N ALA A 81 -10.49 -0.26 8.81
CA ALA A 81 -9.98 -1.21 7.81
C ALA A 81 -10.32 -2.67 8.17
N ARG A 82 -10.65 -3.47 7.16
CA ARG A 82 -10.84 -4.92 7.24
C ARG A 82 -10.08 -5.57 6.07
N PRO A 83 -8.75 -5.64 6.13
CA PRO A 83 -7.92 -6.06 5.01
C PRO A 83 -8.26 -7.45 4.48
N ILE A 84 -8.10 -7.61 3.17
CA ILE A 84 -7.94 -8.90 2.52
C ILE A 84 -6.43 -9.19 2.46
N ILE A 85 -6.01 -10.38 2.90
CA ILE A 85 -4.62 -10.83 2.83
C ILE A 85 -4.47 -11.83 1.68
N ARG A 86 -3.61 -11.50 0.72
CA ARG A 86 -3.23 -12.37 -0.40
C ARG A 86 -1.87 -13.01 -0.10
N ALA A 87 -1.80 -14.34 -0.03
CA ALA A 87 -0.53 -15.08 0.10
C ALA A 87 0.06 -15.36 -1.29
N GLY A 88 0.47 -14.33 -2.01
CA GLY A 88 0.81 -14.38 -3.43
C GLY A 88 2.29 -14.16 -3.73
N GLY A 89 2.58 -13.45 -4.81
CA GLY A 89 3.95 -13.22 -5.25
C GLY A 89 4.59 -14.47 -5.87
N ILE A 90 5.86 -14.36 -6.22
CA ILE A 90 6.55 -15.38 -7.02
C ILE A 90 6.72 -16.70 -6.26
N THR A 91 6.79 -16.69 -4.92
CA THR A 91 6.96 -17.90 -4.13
C THR A 91 5.70 -18.76 -4.05
N MET A 92 4.53 -18.21 -4.38
CA MET A 92 3.28 -18.97 -4.54
C MET A 92 3.44 -20.12 -5.55
N ASP A 93 4.13 -19.88 -6.66
CA ASP A 93 4.33 -20.89 -7.71
C ASP A 93 5.40 -21.94 -7.38
N SER A 94 6.03 -21.82 -6.20
CA SER A 94 6.86 -22.86 -5.59
C SER A 94 6.16 -23.62 -4.46
N MET A 95 4.95 -23.21 -4.10
CA MET A 95 4.27 -23.71 -2.90
C MET A 95 3.59 -25.05 -3.13
N VAL A 96 3.66 -25.94 -2.15
CA VAL A 96 2.97 -27.23 -2.11
C VAL A 96 2.43 -27.49 -0.70
N PHE A 97 1.33 -28.24 -0.60
CA PHE A 97 0.76 -28.64 0.68
C PHE A 97 1.19 -30.05 1.07
N ASP A 98 1.57 -30.23 2.34
CA ASP A 98 1.77 -31.55 2.97
C ASP A 98 1.03 -31.59 4.31
N ALA A 99 0.08 -32.51 4.43
CA ALA A 99 -0.74 -32.66 5.64
C ALA A 99 0.07 -33.13 6.88
N ASN A 100 1.26 -33.69 6.68
CA ASN A 100 2.13 -34.15 7.77
C ASN A 100 3.19 -33.10 8.16
N GLN A 101 3.30 -31.99 7.42
CA GLN A 101 4.17 -30.87 7.78
C GLN A 101 3.64 -30.21 9.05
N LYS A 102 4.50 -30.07 10.07
CA LYS A 102 4.11 -29.53 11.37
C LYS A 102 4.28 -28.02 11.45
N GLU A 103 5.38 -27.51 10.91
CA GLU A 103 5.68 -26.09 10.78
C GLU A 103 4.76 -25.42 9.75
N SER A 104 4.51 -24.12 9.91
CA SER A 104 3.70 -23.38 8.94
C SER A 104 4.35 -23.38 7.55
N VAL A 105 5.66 -23.14 7.50
CA VAL A 105 6.41 -23.01 6.23
C VAL A 105 7.78 -23.66 6.36
N VAL A 106 8.11 -24.54 5.41
CA VAL A 106 9.47 -25.05 5.20
C VAL A 106 9.94 -24.71 3.79
N ARG A 107 11.05 -23.98 3.70
CA ARG A 107 11.71 -23.65 2.43
C ARG A 107 12.65 -24.78 2.05
N THR A 108 12.64 -25.13 0.78
CA THR A 108 13.69 -25.96 0.17
C THR A 108 14.49 -25.10 -0.78
N GLU A 109 15.78 -24.98 -0.48
CA GLU A 109 16.73 -24.12 -1.18
C GLU A 109 17.72 -24.95 -1.98
N ASN A 110 18.22 -24.40 -3.09
CA ASN A 110 19.36 -24.98 -3.78
C ASN A 110 20.68 -24.55 -3.12
N GLU A 111 21.82 -25.04 -3.62
CA GLU A 111 23.15 -24.76 -3.06
C GLU A 111 23.52 -23.27 -2.98
N LYS A 112 22.81 -22.40 -3.73
CA LYS A 112 23.02 -20.95 -3.74
C LYS A 112 22.02 -20.20 -2.84
N GLY A 113 21.16 -20.90 -2.09
CA GLY A 113 20.16 -20.31 -1.21
C GLY A 113 18.86 -19.86 -1.91
N GLY A 114 18.63 -20.28 -3.16
CA GLY A 114 17.38 -19.95 -3.83
C GLY A 114 16.28 -20.93 -3.53
N ILE A 115 15.16 -20.38 -3.06
CA ILE A 115 13.93 -21.13 -2.76
C ILE A 115 13.31 -21.62 -4.06
N TYR A 116 13.30 -22.94 -4.26
CA TYR A 116 12.64 -23.57 -5.42
C TYR A 116 11.38 -24.35 -5.02
N ARG A 117 11.16 -24.56 -3.72
CA ARG A 117 9.95 -25.15 -3.16
C ARG A 117 9.66 -24.58 -1.79
N THR A 118 8.38 -24.32 -1.53
CA THR A 118 7.85 -23.92 -0.22
C THR A 118 6.81 -24.95 0.19
N THR A 119 7.11 -25.79 1.19
CA THR A 119 6.15 -26.77 1.71
C THR A 119 5.40 -26.15 2.88
N ILE A 120 4.07 -26.15 2.83
CA ILE A 120 3.22 -25.66 3.91
C ILE A 120 2.38 -26.78 4.53
N GLY A 121 2.14 -26.68 5.83
CA GLY A 121 1.29 -27.58 6.60
C GLY A 121 -0.02 -26.93 7.08
N PRO A 122 -0.83 -27.66 7.84
CA PRO A 122 -2.04 -27.13 8.48
C PRO A 122 -1.80 -25.84 9.29
N ALA A 123 -0.65 -25.75 9.97
CA ALA A 123 -0.26 -24.62 10.79
C ALA A 123 -0.27 -23.28 10.01
N PHE A 124 0.06 -23.29 8.71
CA PHE A 124 -0.01 -22.09 7.87
C PHE A 124 -1.41 -21.47 7.86
N TYR A 125 -2.43 -22.32 7.75
CA TYR A 125 -3.82 -21.91 7.76
C TYR A 125 -4.32 -21.63 9.19
N ASP A 126 -3.88 -22.39 10.18
CA ASP A 126 -4.23 -22.13 11.58
C ASP A 126 -3.77 -20.74 12.04
N ALA A 127 -2.61 -20.26 11.54
CA ALA A 127 -2.09 -18.92 11.81
C ALA A 127 -3.07 -17.81 11.39
N TRP A 128 -4.01 -18.08 10.48
CA TRP A 128 -5.04 -17.12 10.07
C TRP A 128 -6.01 -16.79 11.22
N ASN A 129 -6.06 -17.61 12.28
CA ASN A 129 -6.84 -17.33 13.50
C ASN A 129 -6.27 -16.18 14.33
N ASN A 130 -4.98 -15.84 14.15
CA ASN A 130 -4.35 -14.73 14.87
C ASN A 130 -4.68 -13.36 14.28
N PHE A 131 -5.20 -13.31 13.05
CA PHE A 131 -5.57 -12.06 12.41
C PHE A 131 -6.81 -11.43 13.05
N PRO A 132 -6.90 -10.09 13.11
CA PRO A 132 -8.05 -9.43 13.69
C PRO A 132 -9.36 -9.82 12.99
N ARG A 133 -10.45 -9.87 13.76
CA ARG A 133 -11.77 -10.31 13.29
C ARG A 133 -12.25 -9.49 12.09
N GLY A 134 -12.63 -10.18 11.02
CA GLY A 134 -13.06 -9.56 9.76
C GLY A 134 -11.97 -9.54 8.70
N THR A 135 -10.75 -10.03 9.01
CA THR A 135 -9.74 -10.33 8.00
C THR A 135 -10.24 -11.47 7.13
N THR A 136 -10.16 -11.29 5.82
CA THR A 136 -10.43 -12.35 4.84
C THR A 136 -9.20 -12.59 3.98
N PHE A 137 -9.18 -13.69 3.24
CA PHE A 137 -8.00 -14.15 2.52
C PHE A 137 -8.34 -14.49 1.07
N VAL A 138 -7.36 -14.27 0.20
CA VAL A 138 -7.34 -14.89 -1.13
C VAL A 138 -6.61 -16.22 -1.01
N SER A 139 -7.30 -17.32 -1.34
CA SER A 139 -6.68 -18.63 -1.48
C SER A 139 -5.97 -18.70 -2.83
N THR A 140 -4.75 -18.18 -2.86
CA THR A 140 -3.80 -18.27 -3.98
C THR A 140 -3.27 -19.70 -4.12
N LEU A 141 -3.09 -20.17 -5.35
CA LEU A 141 -2.76 -21.56 -5.67
C LEU A 141 -1.59 -21.63 -6.65
N ASN A 142 -0.79 -22.69 -6.56
CA ASN A 142 0.36 -22.87 -7.44
C ASN A 142 -0.08 -23.25 -8.86
N PHE A 143 0.07 -22.32 -9.81
CA PHE A 143 -0.22 -22.57 -11.22
C PHE A 143 1.05 -22.73 -12.04
N GLY A 144 2.16 -22.12 -11.61
CA GLY A 144 3.46 -22.15 -12.27
C GLY A 144 4.07 -23.55 -12.35
N ASN A 145 3.81 -24.43 -11.37
CA ASN A 145 4.23 -25.83 -11.43
C ASN A 145 3.54 -26.64 -12.54
N ASN A 146 2.49 -26.10 -13.16
CA ASN A 146 1.74 -26.74 -14.24
C ASN A 146 1.14 -28.11 -13.84
N SER A 147 0.74 -28.23 -12.57
CA SER A 147 0.11 -29.44 -12.02
C SER A 147 -1.21 -29.08 -11.34
N VAL A 148 -2.32 -29.57 -11.90
CA VAL A 148 -3.66 -29.35 -11.32
C VAL A 148 -3.79 -30.01 -9.96
N ASP A 149 -3.08 -31.12 -9.72
CA ASP A 149 -3.12 -31.83 -8.44
C ASP A 149 -2.51 -31.00 -7.30
N ILE A 150 -1.45 -30.23 -7.58
CA ILE A 150 -0.84 -29.32 -6.59
C ILE A 150 -1.78 -28.16 -6.31
N ALA A 151 -2.30 -27.49 -7.35
CA ALA A 151 -3.24 -26.39 -7.19
C ALA A 151 -4.49 -26.83 -6.42
N ARG A 152 -5.05 -28.00 -6.77
CA ARG A 152 -6.20 -28.61 -6.09
C ARG A 152 -5.88 -28.99 -4.65
N GLY A 153 -4.68 -29.51 -4.37
CA GLY A 153 -4.23 -29.83 -3.03
C GLY A 153 -4.21 -28.60 -2.10
N LEU A 154 -3.67 -27.49 -2.59
CA LEU A 154 -3.68 -26.21 -1.87
C LEU A 154 -5.11 -25.69 -1.65
N ALA A 155 -5.97 -25.76 -2.67
CA ALA A 155 -7.36 -25.32 -2.56
C ALA A 155 -8.17 -26.15 -1.57
N ASN A 156 -7.96 -27.47 -1.55
CA ASN A 156 -8.59 -28.35 -0.57
C ASN A 156 -8.09 -28.08 0.84
N ALA A 157 -6.79 -27.79 1.01
CA ALA A 157 -6.24 -27.46 2.31
C ALA A 157 -6.84 -26.15 2.85
N SER A 158 -6.82 -25.07 2.07
CA SER A 158 -7.41 -23.79 2.49
C SER A 158 -8.90 -23.93 2.80
N TYR A 159 -9.65 -24.65 1.95
CA TYR A 159 -11.06 -24.98 2.19
C TYR A 159 -11.26 -25.79 3.47
N THR A 160 -10.42 -26.78 3.75
CA THR A 160 -10.57 -27.64 4.93
C THR A 160 -10.31 -26.89 6.22
N TYR A 161 -9.26 -26.07 6.26
CA TYR A 161 -8.81 -25.43 7.51
C TYR A 161 -9.44 -24.05 7.75
N GLN A 162 -9.76 -23.27 6.71
CA GLN A 162 -10.15 -21.86 6.86
C GLN A 162 -11.23 -21.40 5.87
N ARG A 163 -12.15 -22.28 5.44
CA ARG A 163 -13.23 -21.99 4.49
C ARG A 163 -13.90 -20.62 4.68
N ASP A 164 -14.30 -20.31 5.91
CA ASP A 164 -15.12 -19.13 6.21
C ASP A 164 -14.36 -17.81 6.10
N LYS A 165 -13.02 -17.86 6.01
CA LYS A 165 -12.18 -16.69 5.80
C LYS A 165 -11.77 -16.49 4.34
N ILE A 166 -12.07 -17.44 3.45
CA ILE A 166 -11.72 -17.34 2.03
C ILE A 166 -12.81 -16.53 1.31
N VAL A 167 -12.41 -15.36 0.80
CA VAL A 167 -13.32 -14.51 0.01
C VAL A 167 -13.11 -14.70 -1.50
N TYR A 168 -11.87 -14.98 -1.92
CA TYR A 168 -11.52 -15.23 -3.32
C TYR A 168 -10.49 -16.34 -3.45
N TYR A 169 -10.36 -16.88 -4.66
CA TYR A 169 -9.30 -17.80 -5.07
C TYR A 169 -8.49 -17.20 -6.21
N GLU A 170 -7.21 -17.56 -6.34
CA GLU A 170 -6.34 -17.08 -7.42
C GLU A 170 -5.47 -18.23 -7.94
N LEU A 171 -5.26 -18.31 -9.26
CA LEU A 171 -4.35 -19.26 -9.89
C LEU A 171 -3.03 -18.60 -10.27
N GLY A 172 -1.99 -18.90 -9.50
CA GLY A 172 -0.61 -18.53 -9.77
C GLY A 172 -0.30 -17.05 -9.58
N ASN A 173 0.88 -16.67 -10.03
CA ASN A 173 1.38 -15.31 -10.00
C ASN A 173 2.07 -14.97 -11.32
N GLU A 174 1.62 -13.90 -11.99
CA GLU A 174 2.26 -13.32 -13.17
C GLU A 174 2.58 -14.36 -14.26
N PRO A 175 1.57 -15.02 -14.85
CA PRO A 175 1.78 -16.11 -15.80
C PRO A 175 2.52 -15.68 -17.08
N THR A 176 2.68 -14.37 -17.31
CA THR A 176 3.57 -13.81 -18.33
C THR A 176 5.04 -14.20 -18.14
N ASN A 177 5.45 -14.54 -16.91
CA ASN A 177 6.80 -14.97 -16.55
C ASN A 177 7.01 -16.50 -16.67
N TYR A 178 5.98 -17.27 -16.98
CA TYR A 178 6.10 -18.72 -17.15
C TYR A 178 6.82 -19.09 -18.47
N PRO A 179 7.30 -20.34 -18.60
CA PRO A 179 7.96 -20.79 -19.83
C PRO A 179 7.11 -20.49 -21.08
N THR A 180 7.69 -19.79 -22.05
CA THR A 180 6.99 -19.36 -23.27
C THR A 180 6.34 -20.52 -24.02
N SER A 181 6.92 -21.71 -23.95
CA SER A 181 6.43 -22.94 -24.59
C SER A 181 5.10 -23.46 -24.01
N ARG A 182 4.70 -23.04 -22.80
CA ARG A 182 3.50 -23.54 -22.12
C ARG A 182 2.21 -23.29 -22.92
N TRP A 183 2.10 -22.09 -23.48
CA TRP A 183 0.95 -21.68 -24.30
C TRP A 183 1.37 -21.14 -25.67
N ASN A 184 2.67 -21.13 -25.97
CA ASN A 184 3.24 -20.50 -27.18
C ASN A 184 2.68 -19.08 -27.40
N ARG A 185 2.60 -18.30 -26.31
CA ARG A 185 2.06 -16.92 -26.29
C ARG A 185 0.58 -16.77 -26.66
N SER A 186 -0.19 -17.87 -26.72
CA SER A 186 -1.63 -17.80 -27.01
C SER A 186 -2.45 -17.50 -25.75
N THR A 187 -3.15 -16.37 -25.76
CA THR A 187 -4.14 -16.00 -24.74
C THR A 187 -5.27 -17.03 -24.66
N GLN A 188 -5.75 -17.56 -25.79
CA GLN A 188 -6.80 -18.58 -25.82
C GLN A 188 -6.33 -19.89 -25.18
N ALA A 189 -5.08 -20.32 -25.41
CA ALA A 189 -4.54 -21.51 -24.77
C ALA A 189 -4.38 -21.32 -23.25
N TYR A 190 -3.98 -20.12 -22.80
CA TYR A 190 -3.98 -19.75 -21.38
C TYR A 190 -5.38 -19.86 -20.78
N VAL A 191 -6.38 -19.22 -21.40
CA VAL A 191 -7.78 -19.23 -20.95
C VAL A 191 -8.31 -20.66 -20.85
N ALA A 192 -8.07 -21.50 -21.86
CA ALA A 192 -8.53 -22.88 -21.86
C ALA A 192 -7.94 -23.69 -20.69
N GLN A 193 -6.64 -23.52 -20.40
CA GLN A 193 -6.03 -24.19 -19.24
C GLN A 193 -6.53 -23.64 -17.92
N TRP A 194 -6.66 -22.31 -17.80
CA TRP A 194 -7.15 -21.66 -16.59
C TRP A 194 -8.57 -22.13 -16.25
N GLN A 195 -9.46 -22.22 -17.25
CA GLN A 195 -10.82 -22.72 -17.09
C GLN A 195 -10.86 -24.20 -16.71
N ASP A 196 -9.98 -25.03 -17.29
CA ASP A 196 -9.90 -26.43 -16.90
C ASP A 196 -9.46 -26.60 -15.44
N PHE A 197 -8.43 -25.87 -15.01
CA PHE A 197 -7.95 -25.92 -13.62
C PHE A 197 -9.01 -25.43 -12.64
N THR A 198 -9.59 -24.25 -12.88
CA THR A 198 -10.64 -23.70 -11.99
C THR A 198 -11.86 -24.61 -11.93
N ARG A 199 -12.28 -25.23 -13.04
CA ARG A 199 -13.39 -26.21 -13.03
C ARG A 199 -13.09 -27.42 -12.14
N GLN A 200 -11.87 -27.96 -12.22
CA GLN A 200 -11.48 -29.10 -11.38
C GLN A 200 -11.38 -28.72 -9.90
N ILE A 201 -10.94 -27.50 -9.60
CA ILE A 201 -10.84 -27.00 -8.23
C ILE A 201 -12.22 -26.64 -7.66
N ASP A 202 -13.12 -26.09 -8.46
CA ASP A 202 -14.51 -25.86 -8.09
C ASP A 202 -15.16 -27.18 -7.63
N LEU A 203 -14.94 -28.29 -8.35
CA LEU A 203 -15.43 -29.61 -7.92
C LEU A 203 -14.81 -30.07 -6.60
N ALA A 204 -13.53 -29.80 -6.38
CA ALA A 204 -12.81 -30.21 -5.18
C ALA A 204 -13.23 -29.42 -3.93
N THR A 205 -13.65 -28.17 -4.10
CA THR A 205 -14.10 -27.27 -3.02
C THR A 205 -15.63 -27.21 -2.89
N ASN A 206 -16.34 -28.25 -3.34
CA ASN A 206 -17.81 -28.35 -3.30
C ASN A 206 -18.54 -27.15 -3.97
N GLY A 207 -17.96 -26.62 -5.04
CA GLY A 207 -18.47 -25.48 -5.80
C GLY A 207 -18.30 -24.12 -5.13
N THR A 208 -17.65 -24.03 -3.96
CA THR A 208 -17.60 -22.78 -3.19
C THR A 208 -16.63 -21.73 -3.73
N SER A 209 -15.66 -22.13 -4.55
CA SER A 209 -14.77 -21.23 -5.31
C SER A 209 -15.41 -20.66 -6.57
N HIS A 210 -16.49 -21.26 -7.07
CA HIS A 210 -17.14 -20.82 -8.29
C HIS A 210 -17.70 -19.40 -8.14
N GLY A 211 -17.42 -18.54 -9.11
CA GLY A 211 -17.77 -17.11 -9.07
C GLY A 211 -16.91 -16.27 -8.12
N LYS A 212 -15.84 -16.84 -7.55
CA LYS A 212 -14.93 -16.17 -6.60
C LYS A 212 -13.47 -16.19 -7.07
N TRP A 213 -13.23 -16.43 -8.35
CA TRP A 213 -11.86 -16.39 -8.87
C TRP A 213 -11.43 -14.96 -9.17
N TRP A 214 -10.21 -14.63 -8.75
CA TRP A 214 -9.43 -13.56 -9.34
C TRP A 214 -8.82 -14.04 -10.64
N ALA A 215 -9.06 -13.29 -11.71
CA ALA A 215 -8.43 -13.52 -13.01
C ALA A 215 -7.39 -12.43 -13.30
N SER A 216 -6.50 -12.74 -14.25
CA SER A 216 -5.38 -11.91 -14.74
C SER A 216 -4.09 -11.98 -13.91
N SER A 217 -4.07 -11.60 -12.63
CA SER A 217 -2.89 -11.64 -11.72
C SER A 217 -1.55 -11.36 -12.44
N ALA A 218 -1.56 -10.36 -13.34
CA ALA A 218 -0.50 -10.09 -14.30
C ALA A 218 0.02 -8.67 -14.16
N THR A 219 1.31 -8.49 -14.48
CA THR A 219 1.96 -7.18 -14.51
C THR A 219 1.50 -6.35 -15.70
N THR A 220 1.81 -5.05 -15.65
CA THR A 220 1.69 -4.14 -16.79
C THR A 220 2.82 -4.28 -17.80
N ASP A 221 3.78 -5.19 -17.62
CA ASP A 221 4.92 -5.31 -18.52
C ASP A 221 4.48 -5.79 -19.90
N VAL A 222 5.11 -5.24 -20.94
CA VAL A 222 4.85 -5.66 -22.33
C VAL A 222 5.54 -6.99 -22.58
N THR A 223 4.76 -8.07 -22.58
CA THR A 223 5.25 -9.42 -22.87
C THR A 223 4.56 -10.01 -24.09
N GLY A 224 5.06 -11.15 -24.58
CA GLY A 224 4.45 -11.84 -25.71
C GLY A 224 3.12 -12.52 -25.38
N LEU A 225 2.83 -12.78 -24.10
CA LEU A 225 1.57 -13.36 -23.65
C LEU A 225 0.67 -12.24 -23.09
N HIS A 226 -0.52 -12.08 -23.63
CA HIS A 226 -1.45 -11.04 -23.22
C HIS A 226 -2.54 -11.62 -22.31
N VAL A 227 -2.45 -11.34 -21.01
CA VAL A 227 -3.32 -11.91 -19.97
C VAL A 227 -3.88 -10.85 -19.03
N ARG A 228 -3.89 -9.58 -19.46
CA ARG A 228 -4.58 -8.50 -18.74
C ARG A 228 -6.10 -8.60 -18.95
N PRO A 229 -6.94 -8.02 -18.07
CA PRO A 229 -8.39 -8.07 -18.21
C PRO A 229 -8.89 -7.66 -19.60
N SER A 230 -8.28 -6.64 -20.22
CA SER A 230 -8.60 -6.19 -21.58
C SER A 230 -8.44 -7.27 -22.66
N ASP A 231 -7.58 -8.26 -22.43
CA ASP A 231 -7.30 -9.37 -23.35
C ASP A 231 -8.07 -10.64 -22.95
N LEU A 232 -8.17 -10.90 -21.64
CA LEU A 232 -8.83 -12.10 -21.11
C LEU A 232 -10.35 -12.07 -21.26
N ILE A 233 -10.97 -10.90 -21.08
CA ILE A 233 -12.44 -10.76 -21.18
C ILE A 233 -12.91 -11.11 -22.60
N PRO A 234 -12.37 -10.51 -23.69
CA PRO A 234 -12.73 -10.91 -25.06
C PRO A 234 -12.36 -12.36 -25.39
N ALA A 235 -11.30 -12.90 -24.79
CA ALA A 235 -10.91 -14.29 -24.95
C ALA A 235 -11.83 -15.29 -24.20
N GLY A 236 -12.82 -14.80 -23.46
CA GLY A 236 -13.85 -15.62 -22.84
C GLY A 236 -13.45 -16.25 -21.52
N ILE A 237 -12.50 -15.67 -20.76
CA ILE A 237 -12.06 -16.20 -19.46
C ILE A 237 -13.23 -16.50 -18.50
N ASN A 238 -14.29 -15.70 -18.55
CA ASN A 238 -15.48 -15.84 -17.71
C ASN A 238 -16.69 -16.46 -18.42
N SER A 239 -16.50 -17.20 -19.52
CA SER A 239 -17.60 -17.86 -20.26
C SER A 239 -18.37 -18.89 -19.42
N THR A 240 -17.80 -19.32 -18.31
CA THR A 240 -18.34 -20.28 -17.34
C THR A 240 -18.87 -19.63 -16.06
N GLY A 241 -18.76 -18.30 -15.89
CA GLY A 241 -19.21 -17.59 -14.68
C GLY A 241 -18.30 -17.74 -13.45
N GLN A 242 -17.05 -18.19 -13.65
CA GLN A 242 -16.11 -18.48 -12.55
C GLN A 242 -15.46 -17.24 -11.95
N VAL A 243 -15.33 -16.14 -12.69
CA VAL A 243 -14.59 -14.94 -12.26
C VAL A 243 -15.46 -14.08 -11.35
N GLY A 244 -14.93 -13.75 -10.17
CA GLY A 244 -15.53 -12.78 -9.24
C GLY A 244 -14.94 -11.37 -9.37
N GLN A 245 -13.63 -11.27 -9.57
CA GLN A 245 -12.94 -9.98 -9.77
C GLN A 245 -11.76 -10.13 -10.74
N TYR A 246 -11.32 -9.00 -11.31
CA TYR A 246 -10.13 -8.92 -12.14
C TYR A 246 -8.97 -8.25 -11.37
N SER A 247 -7.85 -8.96 -11.26
CA SER A 247 -6.66 -8.55 -10.52
C SER A 247 -5.57 -8.03 -11.46
N ILE A 248 -5.00 -6.86 -11.16
CA ILE A 248 -3.89 -6.24 -11.91
C ILE A 248 -2.71 -6.05 -10.95
N HIS A 249 -1.49 -6.30 -11.41
CA HIS A 249 -0.27 -5.96 -10.66
C HIS A 249 0.33 -4.65 -11.15
N SER A 250 0.88 -3.85 -10.23
CA SER A 250 1.34 -2.49 -10.53
C SER A 250 2.72 -2.18 -9.93
N TYR A 251 3.68 -1.85 -10.79
CA TYR A 251 5.01 -1.38 -10.41
C TYR A 251 5.58 -0.46 -11.51
N ALA A 252 5.55 0.86 -11.29
CA ALA A 252 6.04 1.83 -12.28
C ALA A 252 7.58 1.77 -12.48
N PHE A 253 8.31 1.26 -11.49
CA PHE A 253 9.77 1.13 -11.50
C PHE A 253 10.20 -0.31 -11.18
N ALA A 254 11.46 -0.65 -11.43
CA ALA A 254 12.06 -1.93 -11.09
C ALA A 254 13.56 -1.78 -10.87
N THR A 255 14.14 -2.62 -10.03
CA THR A 255 15.61 -2.78 -9.92
C THR A 255 16.17 -3.90 -10.79
N CYS A 256 15.30 -4.70 -11.39
CA CYS A 256 15.65 -5.77 -12.33
C CYS A 256 15.58 -5.39 -13.81
N ASP A 257 15.30 -4.12 -14.09
CA ASP A 257 15.48 -3.50 -15.40
C ASP A 257 16.39 -2.29 -15.21
N PRO A 258 17.62 -2.28 -15.77
CA PRO A 258 18.57 -1.18 -15.59
C PRO A 258 18.06 0.19 -16.03
N ALA A 259 17.17 0.26 -17.03
CA ALA A 259 16.59 1.52 -17.48
C ALA A 259 15.56 2.04 -16.46
N ARG A 260 14.70 1.16 -15.93
CA ARG A 260 13.76 1.50 -14.85
C ARG A 260 14.49 1.82 -13.55
N GLU A 261 15.56 1.11 -13.24
CA GLU A 261 16.35 1.28 -12.01
C GLU A 261 17.00 2.66 -11.95
N ARG A 262 17.56 3.14 -13.07
CA ARG A 262 18.11 4.51 -13.18
C ARG A 262 17.06 5.58 -12.96
N ARG A 263 15.81 5.33 -13.37
CA ARG A 263 14.69 6.26 -13.16
C ARG A 263 14.07 6.16 -11.76
N ALA A 264 14.33 5.08 -11.02
CA ALA A 264 13.82 4.90 -9.65
C ALA A 264 14.57 5.82 -8.67
N THR A 265 14.19 7.09 -8.63
CA THR A 265 14.69 8.13 -7.73
C THR A 265 13.53 8.72 -6.94
N ILE A 266 13.80 9.35 -5.78
CA ILE A 266 12.75 10.00 -4.97
C ILE A 266 11.98 11.03 -5.81
N SER A 267 12.68 11.87 -6.59
CA SER A 267 12.03 12.90 -7.42
C SER A 267 11.08 12.31 -8.47
N ASN A 268 11.45 11.21 -9.12
CA ASN A 268 10.58 10.58 -10.11
C ASN A 268 9.44 9.80 -9.45
N LEU A 269 9.71 9.20 -8.29
CA LEU A 269 8.70 8.50 -7.52
C LEU A 269 7.58 9.45 -7.07
N LEU A 270 7.93 10.69 -6.71
CA LEU A 270 6.97 11.69 -6.21
C LEU A 270 6.34 12.56 -7.32
N ASN A 271 6.61 12.30 -8.60
CA ASN A 271 6.04 13.08 -9.70
C ASN A 271 4.56 12.69 -9.93
N HIS A 272 3.63 13.46 -9.37
CA HIS A 272 2.20 13.19 -9.44
C HIS A 272 1.67 13.10 -10.89
N THR A 273 2.15 13.95 -11.80
CA THR A 273 1.74 13.91 -13.21
C THR A 273 2.09 12.57 -13.86
N ASP A 274 3.29 12.04 -13.56
CA ASP A 274 3.70 10.74 -14.08
C ASP A 274 2.95 9.57 -13.43
N LEU A 275 2.63 9.67 -12.13
CA LEU A 275 1.82 8.66 -11.44
C LEU A 275 0.39 8.61 -11.99
N ALA A 276 -0.24 9.77 -12.17
CA ALA A 276 -1.56 9.87 -12.76
C ALA A 276 -1.57 9.32 -14.19
N ARG A 277 -0.58 9.69 -15.00
CA ARG A 277 -0.41 9.16 -16.36
C ARG A 277 -0.20 7.64 -16.36
N TYR A 278 0.65 7.09 -15.48
CA TYR A 278 0.83 5.63 -15.39
C TYR A 278 -0.48 4.93 -15.00
N ALA A 279 -1.24 5.48 -14.06
CA ALA A 279 -2.55 4.95 -13.69
C ALA A 279 -3.55 4.98 -14.86
N ASP A 280 -3.53 6.03 -15.67
CA ASP A 280 -4.43 6.18 -16.83
C ASP A 280 -4.02 5.34 -18.05
N ASP A 281 -2.73 5.23 -18.32
CA ASP A 281 -2.23 4.58 -19.53
C ASP A 281 -2.03 3.07 -19.33
N GLU A 282 -1.53 2.64 -18.16
CA GLU A 282 -1.11 1.25 -17.93
C GLU A 282 -2.12 0.42 -17.14
N ILE A 283 -2.87 1.05 -16.22
CA ILE A 283 -3.81 0.37 -15.33
C ILE A 283 -5.25 0.52 -15.82
N TYR A 284 -5.68 1.74 -16.10
CA TYR A 284 -7.08 2.06 -16.37
C TYR A 284 -7.70 1.32 -17.57
N PRO A 285 -7.01 1.01 -18.68
CA PRO A 285 -7.62 0.26 -19.78
C PRO A 285 -8.13 -1.12 -19.34
N SER A 286 -7.39 -1.78 -18.45
CA SER A 286 -7.76 -3.07 -17.89
C SER A 286 -8.87 -2.96 -16.83
N ALA A 287 -8.78 -1.96 -15.96
CA ALA A 287 -9.84 -1.64 -14.99
C ALA A 287 -11.16 -1.34 -15.70
N LYS A 288 -11.11 -0.55 -16.78
CA LYS A 288 -12.26 -0.22 -17.61
C LYS A 288 -12.85 -1.46 -18.27
N ALA A 289 -12.05 -2.36 -18.82
CA ALA A 289 -12.55 -3.62 -19.38
C ALA A 289 -13.31 -4.46 -18.34
N ALA A 290 -12.79 -4.55 -17.11
CA ALA A 290 -13.48 -5.22 -16.01
C ALA A 290 -14.83 -4.56 -15.70
N MET A 291 -14.85 -3.23 -15.50
CA MET A 291 -16.08 -2.48 -15.22
C MET A 291 -17.11 -2.57 -16.36
N ASP A 292 -16.67 -2.47 -17.62
CA ASP A 292 -17.54 -2.60 -18.80
C ASP A 292 -18.15 -4.01 -18.92
N SER A 293 -17.49 -5.03 -18.37
CA SER A 293 -18.02 -6.40 -18.26
C SER A 293 -18.97 -6.61 -17.07
N GLY A 294 -19.18 -5.57 -16.24
CA GLY A 294 -19.98 -5.63 -15.02
C GLY A 294 -19.26 -6.22 -13.81
N ALA A 295 -17.94 -6.41 -13.89
CA ALA A 295 -17.12 -6.97 -12.82
C ALA A 295 -16.34 -5.88 -12.07
N GLU A 296 -16.00 -6.16 -10.82
CA GLU A 296 -15.08 -5.35 -10.03
C GLU A 296 -13.62 -5.64 -10.43
N TRP A 297 -12.75 -4.67 -10.16
CA TRP A 297 -11.32 -4.80 -10.31
C TRP A 297 -10.57 -4.44 -9.03
N VAL A 298 -9.40 -5.06 -8.88
CA VAL A 298 -8.49 -4.87 -7.75
C VAL A 298 -7.07 -4.71 -8.24
N ILE A 299 -6.25 -4.06 -7.43
CA ILE A 299 -4.79 -4.18 -7.54
C ILE A 299 -4.37 -5.33 -6.62
N GLY A 300 -4.20 -6.53 -7.16
CA GLY A 300 -3.86 -7.74 -6.36
C GLY A 300 -2.41 -7.79 -5.90
N GLU A 301 -1.55 -6.95 -6.47
CA GLU A 301 -0.19 -6.72 -5.98
C GLU A 301 0.32 -5.36 -6.47
N PHE A 302 0.87 -4.55 -5.57
CA PHE A 302 1.62 -3.38 -6.01
C PHE A 302 2.69 -2.94 -5.02
N ASN A 303 3.69 -2.26 -5.57
CA ASN A 303 4.56 -1.38 -4.81
C ASN A 303 5.29 -0.39 -5.74
N SER A 304 6.14 0.46 -5.18
CA SER A 304 6.82 1.53 -5.91
C SER A 304 7.80 1.01 -6.96
N ILE A 305 8.63 0.05 -6.55
CA ILE A 305 9.77 -0.43 -7.32
C ILE A 305 9.80 -1.96 -7.22
N ALA A 306 9.57 -2.66 -8.33
CA ALA A 306 9.62 -4.12 -8.41
C ALA A 306 11.03 -4.66 -8.09
N CYS A 307 11.10 -5.98 -7.89
CA CYS A 307 12.34 -6.69 -7.53
C CYS A 307 12.91 -6.23 -6.17
N SER A 308 12.05 -6.32 -5.16
CA SER A 308 12.34 -6.06 -3.74
C SER A 308 12.69 -4.60 -3.39
N GLY A 309 12.38 -3.65 -4.27
CA GLY A 309 12.53 -2.22 -4.02
C GLY A 309 13.95 -1.70 -4.26
N LYS A 310 14.15 -0.39 -4.04
CA LYS A 310 15.47 0.24 -4.07
C LYS A 310 15.80 0.86 -2.71
N PRO A 311 16.89 0.45 -2.04
CA PRO A 311 17.36 1.10 -0.82
C PRO A 311 17.67 2.59 -1.03
N ASN A 312 17.42 3.38 0.01
CA ASN A 312 17.48 4.85 0.04
C ASN A 312 16.47 5.54 -0.88
N VAL A 313 15.43 4.82 -1.34
CA VAL A 313 14.29 5.37 -2.09
C VAL A 313 13.01 4.81 -1.50
N SER A 314 12.78 3.51 -1.68
CA SER A 314 11.54 2.84 -1.23
C SER A 314 11.47 2.53 0.27
N ASP A 315 12.58 2.66 1.00
CA ASP A 315 12.66 2.53 2.47
C ASP A 315 12.70 3.91 3.18
N THR A 316 12.26 4.97 2.50
CA THR A 316 12.26 6.37 3.01
C THR A 316 10.84 6.92 3.13
N PHE A 317 10.68 8.11 3.72
CA PHE A 317 9.39 8.81 3.79
C PHE A 317 8.79 9.12 2.41
N ALA A 318 9.59 9.21 1.35
CA ALA A 318 9.11 9.31 -0.03
C ALA A 318 8.14 8.16 -0.39
N GLN A 319 8.40 6.95 0.12
CA GLN A 319 7.50 5.82 -0.07
C GLN A 319 6.12 6.07 0.54
N ALA A 320 6.04 6.71 1.72
CA ALA A 320 4.77 6.98 2.38
C ALA A 320 3.92 7.97 1.56
N LEU A 321 4.55 9.05 1.08
CA LEU A 321 3.91 10.03 0.18
C LEU A 321 3.45 9.37 -1.12
N TRP A 322 4.31 8.58 -1.76
CA TRP A 322 3.99 7.83 -2.97
C TRP A 322 2.81 6.87 -2.77
N THR A 323 2.83 6.05 -1.71
CA THR A 323 1.77 5.08 -1.44
C THR A 323 0.44 5.79 -1.19
N ALA A 324 0.42 6.88 -0.41
CA ALA A 324 -0.81 7.65 -0.21
C ALA A 324 -1.39 8.17 -1.53
N ASP A 325 -0.56 8.76 -2.40
CA ASP A 325 -1.02 9.31 -3.68
C ASP A 325 -1.53 8.21 -4.62
N VAL A 326 -0.79 7.11 -4.76
CA VAL A 326 -1.13 6.02 -5.69
C VAL A 326 -2.38 5.25 -5.25
N GLU A 327 -2.55 4.98 -3.95
CA GLU A 327 -3.77 4.35 -3.46
C GLU A 327 -5.00 5.23 -3.73
N LEU A 328 -4.90 6.55 -3.54
CA LEU A 328 -5.99 7.49 -3.85
C LEU A 328 -6.25 7.62 -5.35
N LEU A 329 -5.20 7.56 -6.20
CA LEU A 329 -5.35 7.47 -7.66
C LEU A 329 -6.13 6.22 -8.09
N TYR A 330 -5.85 5.07 -7.47
CA TYR A 330 -6.60 3.85 -7.74
C TYR A 330 -8.04 3.92 -7.19
N ALA A 331 -8.25 4.55 -6.04
CA ALA A 331 -9.57 4.77 -5.47
C ALA A 331 -10.45 5.61 -6.41
N VAL A 332 -9.93 6.73 -6.94
CA VAL A 332 -10.61 7.57 -7.94
C VAL A 332 -10.98 6.80 -9.21
N ARG A 333 -10.24 5.73 -9.53
CA ARG A 333 -10.49 4.86 -10.69
C ARG A 333 -11.34 3.63 -10.35
N ASN A 334 -12.04 3.65 -9.22
CA ASN A 334 -12.94 2.60 -8.74
C ASN A 334 -12.25 1.27 -8.43
N ALA A 335 -10.98 1.27 -8.01
CA ALA A 335 -10.39 0.05 -7.45
C ALA A 335 -11.19 -0.38 -6.21
N THR A 336 -11.52 -1.67 -6.12
CA THR A 336 -12.28 -2.22 -4.99
C THR A 336 -11.38 -2.44 -3.78
N SER A 337 -10.18 -2.96 -4.02
CA SER A 337 -9.09 -3.05 -3.04
C SER A 337 -7.72 -2.95 -3.71
N VAL A 338 -6.73 -2.58 -2.92
CA VAL A 338 -5.33 -2.47 -3.32
C VAL A 338 -4.46 -3.26 -2.34
N HIS A 339 -3.57 -4.10 -2.85
CA HIS A 339 -2.80 -5.07 -2.07
C HIS A 339 -1.32 -4.72 -2.02
N LEU A 340 -0.92 -3.94 -1.03
CA LEU A 340 0.45 -3.44 -0.90
C LEU A 340 1.39 -4.60 -0.59
N HIS A 341 2.31 -4.89 -1.51
CA HIS A 341 3.10 -6.12 -1.47
C HIS A 341 4.24 -6.08 -0.46
N GLN A 342 4.45 -7.21 0.20
CA GLN A 342 5.42 -7.45 1.26
C GLN A 342 6.18 -8.74 0.97
N GLY A 343 7.47 -8.76 1.30
CA GLY A 343 8.27 -9.95 1.07
C GLY A 343 9.73 -9.76 1.42
N ALA A 344 10.55 -10.67 0.91
CA ALA A 344 11.99 -10.55 0.97
C ALA A 344 12.60 -10.98 -0.37
N THR A 345 13.85 -10.57 -0.56
CA THR A 345 14.60 -10.86 -1.77
C THR A 345 14.80 -12.35 -1.94
N LEU A 346 14.59 -12.83 -3.16
CA LEU A 346 14.89 -14.20 -3.56
C LEU A 346 16.18 -14.24 -4.39
N VAL A 347 17.01 -15.25 -4.16
CA VAL A 347 18.30 -15.40 -4.86
C VAL A 347 18.14 -15.47 -6.40
N PHE A 348 16.99 -15.94 -6.89
CA PHE A 348 16.70 -16.06 -8.33
C PHE A 348 15.49 -15.24 -8.78
N GLN A 349 15.20 -14.12 -8.11
CA GLN A 349 14.16 -13.20 -8.58
C GLN A 349 14.52 -12.59 -9.95
N SER A 350 15.81 -12.28 -10.16
CA SER A 350 16.37 -11.82 -11.43
C SER A 350 17.90 -11.96 -11.42
N ASP A 351 18.51 -12.15 -12.59
CA ASP A 351 19.97 -12.07 -12.80
C ASP A 351 20.51 -10.63 -12.64
N GLN A 352 19.61 -9.65 -12.60
CA GLN A 352 19.88 -8.24 -12.34
C GLN A 352 19.03 -7.86 -11.13
N GLN A 353 19.61 -7.79 -9.93
CA GLN A 353 18.90 -7.34 -8.73
C GLN A 353 19.83 -6.58 -7.80
N LEU A 354 19.30 -5.52 -7.16
CA LEU A 354 20.05 -4.71 -6.21
C LEU A 354 19.98 -5.24 -4.78
N ASN A 355 18.85 -5.85 -4.41
CA ASN A 355 18.73 -6.47 -3.10
C ASN A 355 19.27 -7.88 -3.13
N THR A 356 19.72 -8.35 -1.97
CA THR A 356 20.21 -9.72 -1.75
C THR A 356 19.69 -10.20 -0.39
N PRO A 357 19.63 -11.53 -0.15
CA PRO A 357 19.61 -12.06 1.20
C PRO A 357 20.78 -11.54 2.06
N GLY A 358 20.68 -11.71 3.38
CA GLY A 358 21.78 -11.47 4.30
C GLY A 358 22.90 -12.49 4.12
N ASP A 359 24.13 -12.09 4.46
CA ASP A 359 25.31 -12.94 4.31
C ASP A 359 25.27 -14.18 5.23
N ASP A 360 24.42 -14.13 6.27
CA ASP A 360 24.13 -15.23 7.21
C ASP A 360 22.91 -16.07 6.80
N GLY A 361 22.38 -15.88 5.59
CA GLY A 361 21.19 -16.57 5.08
C GLY A 361 19.87 -16.01 5.60
N THR A 362 19.89 -14.97 6.44
CA THR A 362 18.63 -14.32 6.88
C THR A 362 17.94 -13.59 5.71
N PRO A 363 16.60 -13.45 5.73
CA PRO A 363 15.89 -12.78 4.65
C PRO A 363 16.33 -11.33 4.44
N GLY A 364 16.59 -10.98 3.19
CA GLY A 364 16.78 -9.60 2.74
C GLY A 364 15.43 -8.93 2.48
N PHE A 365 14.68 -8.58 3.53
CA PHE A 365 13.33 -7.99 3.40
C PHE A 365 13.29 -6.87 2.36
N SER A 366 12.22 -6.80 1.58
CA SER A 366 12.08 -5.81 0.50
C SER A 366 12.12 -4.39 1.07
N SER A 367 12.83 -3.47 0.44
CA SER A 367 13.00 -2.11 0.97
C SER A 367 11.69 -1.32 1.00
N TYR A 368 10.70 -1.71 0.21
CA TYR A 368 9.37 -1.11 0.19
C TYR A 368 8.39 -1.65 1.26
N SER A 369 8.81 -2.62 2.09
CA SER A 369 7.91 -3.27 3.02
C SER A 369 7.38 -2.32 4.08
N LEU A 370 6.22 -2.63 4.67
CA LEU A 370 5.65 -1.90 5.80
C LEU A 370 6.51 -1.99 7.06
N LEU A 371 7.23 -3.09 7.20
CA LEU A 371 8.04 -3.41 8.36
C LEU A 371 9.14 -4.40 7.98
N TYR A 372 10.18 -4.43 8.81
CA TYR A 372 11.08 -5.55 8.96
C TYR A 372 10.65 -6.33 10.20
N PRO A 373 10.09 -7.54 10.04
CA PRO A 373 9.36 -8.20 11.11
C PRO A 373 10.25 -8.92 12.15
N ILE A 374 11.51 -9.21 11.77
CA ILE A 374 12.55 -9.78 12.64
C ILE A 374 13.87 -9.04 12.42
N ASP A 375 14.76 -9.19 13.39
CA ASP A 375 16.17 -8.81 13.23
C ASP A 375 16.80 -9.61 12.10
N SER A 376 17.59 -8.95 11.25
CA SER A 376 18.39 -9.62 10.24
C SER A 376 19.73 -8.94 10.04
N SER A 377 20.74 -9.68 9.58
CA SER A 377 22.08 -9.11 9.33
C SER A 377 22.04 -7.97 8.31
N LYS A 378 21.19 -8.08 7.29
CA LYS A 378 21.08 -7.11 6.19
C LYS A 378 20.28 -5.87 6.56
N ARG A 379 19.20 -6.03 7.35
CA ARG A 379 18.23 -4.96 7.62
C ARG A 379 18.30 -4.40 9.04
N GLY A 380 19.08 -5.03 9.92
CA GLY A 380 19.21 -4.66 11.32
C GLY A 380 17.98 -5.06 12.13
N PRO A 381 17.69 -4.34 13.22
CA PRO A 381 16.59 -4.68 14.12
C PRO A 381 15.20 -4.63 13.47
N ALA A 382 14.31 -5.47 13.97
CA ALA A 382 12.89 -5.46 13.65
C ALA A 382 12.28 -4.09 13.95
N ARG A 383 11.52 -3.54 12.98
CA ARG A 383 10.89 -2.23 13.09
C ARG A 383 9.88 -2.00 11.98
N VAL A 384 8.98 -1.06 12.19
CA VAL A 384 8.11 -0.49 11.17
C VAL A 384 8.91 0.47 10.28
N LEU A 385 8.53 0.56 9.01
CA LEU A 385 9.13 1.47 8.03
C LEU A 385 8.26 2.72 7.79
N PRO A 386 8.84 3.82 7.27
CA PRO A 386 8.13 5.08 7.04
C PRO A 386 6.80 4.96 6.31
N VAL A 387 6.66 4.01 5.38
CA VAL A 387 5.44 3.81 4.58
C VAL A 387 4.19 3.57 5.44
N PHE A 388 4.29 3.04 6.66
CA PHE A 388 3.11 2.71 7.46
C PHE A 388 2.17 3.89 7.76
N VAL A 389 2.71 5.12 7.89
CA VAL A 389 1.85 6.29 8.15
C VAL A 389 0.92 6.64 6.98
N SER A 390 1.25 6.21 5.75
CA SER A 390 0.36 6.37 4.59
C SER A 390 -0.90 5.53 4.74
N GLN A 391 -0.77 4.33 5.30
CA GLN A 391 -1.87 3.41 5.52
C GLN A 391 -2.87 3.97 6.53
N LEU A 392 -2.37 4.67 7.56
CA LEU A 392 -3.21 5.38 8.53
C LEU A 392 -3.97 6.54 7.87
N LEU A 393 -3.28 7.34 7.04
CA LEU A 393 -3.89 8.44 6.30
C LEU A 393 -5.01 7.94 5.37
N VAL A 394 -4.74 6.94 4.53
CA VAL A 394 -5.73 6.43 3.55
C VAL A 394 -6.89 5.73 4.25
N THR A 395 -6.61 4.98 5.33
CA THR A 395 -7.66 4.36 6.15
C THR A 395 -8.58 5.41 6.78
N GLU A 396 -8.02 6.45 7.42
CA GLU A 396 -8.83 7.52 8.01
C GLU A 396 -9.55 8.35 6.95
N ALA A 397 -8.97 8.52 5.76
CA ALA A 397 -9.62 9.21 4.66
C ALA A 397 -10.86 8.45 4.16
N LEU A 398 -10.75 7.15 3.87
CA LEU A 398 -11.78 6.40 3.15
C LEU A 398 -12.67 5.51 4.02
N LEU A 399 -12.18 5.05 5.19
CA LEU A 399 -12.78 3.93 5.93
C LEU A 399 -13.24 4.30 7.35
N GLU A 400 -12.84 5.46 7.86
CA GLU A 400 -13.32 5.98 9.13
C GLU A 400 -14.74 6.56 8.99
N GLY A 401 -15.63 6.25 9.95
CA GLY A 401 -17.04 6.67 9.92
C GLY A 401 -18.05 5.54 10.16
N GLY A 402 -17.59 4.32 10.44
CA GLY A 402 -18.47 3.19 10.78
C GLY A 402 -19.03 2.51 9.53
N SER A 403 -20.36 2.50 9.38
CA SER A 403 -21.03 1.85 8.24
C SER A 403 -21.15 2.74 7.00
N GLU A 404 -20.99 4.06 7.15
CA GLU A 404 -21.08 5.02 6.03
C GLU A 404 -19.92 4.81 5.06
N ARG A 405 -20.21 4.46 3.81
CA ARG A 405 -19.18 4.28 2.79
C ARG A 405 -18.80 5.62 2.15
N LYS A 406 -17.50 5.90 2.11
CA LYS A 406 -16.98 7.14 1.53
C LYS A 406 -16.70 6.99 0.04
N ARG A 407 -16.83 8.09 -0.69
CA ARG A 407 -16.51 8.21 -2.12
C ARG A 407 -15.41 9.25 -2.29
N ILE A 408 -14.63 9.16 -3.36
CA ILE A 408 -13.49 10.05 -3.60
C ILE A 408 -13.55 10.64 -5.01
N ALA A 409 -13.06 11.87 -5.15
CA ALA A 409 -12.72 12.43 -6.45
C ALA A 409 -11.43 13.24 -6.36
N ALA A 410 -10.62 13.23 -7.42
CA ALA A 410 -9.48 14.13 -7.55
C ALA A 410 -9.94 15.58 -7.70
N LEU A 411 -9.20 16.50 -7.10
CA LEU A 411 -9.33 17.94 -7.25
C LEU A 411 -8.22 18.47 -8.15
N PRO A 412 -8.46 19.56 -8.92
CA PRO A 412 -7.42 20.13 -9.75
C PRO A 412 -6.32 20.78 -8.91
N THR A 413 -5.08 20.73 -9.38
CA THR A 413 -3.97 21.48 -8.81
C THR A 413 -4.28 22.99 -8.83
N PRO A 414 -4.12 23.72 -7.71
CA PRO A 414 -4.30 25.17 -7.68
C PRO A 414 -3.43 25.89 -8.71
N GLN A 415 -3.98 26.94 -9.32
CA GLN A 415 -3.25 27.77 -10.28
C GLN A 415 -1.97 28.33 -9.64
N GLY A 416 -0.82 28.11 -10.29
CA GLY A 416 0.48 28.58 -9.81
C GLY A 416 1.27 27.57 -8.99
N LEU A 417 0.70 26.39 -8.68
CA LEU A 417 1.44 25.23 -8.19
C LEU A 417 1.80 24.29 -9.35
N ALA A 418 2.91 23.58 -9.21
CA ALA A 418 3.31 22.57 -10.18
C ALA A 418 2.45 21.31 -10.01
N GLN A 419 1.77 20.89 -11.08
CA GLN A 419 0.95 19.67 -11.07
C GLN A 419 1.74 18.41 -10.73
N SER A 420 3.03 18.37 -11.07
CA SER A 420 3.93 17.25 -10.74
C SER A 420 4.25 17.15 -9.25
N GLU A 421 4.02 18.19 -8.46
CA GLU A 421 4.45 18.30 -7.06
C GLU A 421 3.27 18.40 -6.09
N PHE A 422 2.03 18.38 -6.57
CA PHE A 422 0.85 18.61 -5.74
C PHE A 422 -0.33 17.76 -6.19
N SER A 423 -0.95 17.07 -5.23
CA SER A 423 -2.22 16.38 -5.44
C SER A 423 -3.20 16.68 -4.31
N ALA A 424 -4.49 16.66 -4.65
CA ALA A 424 -5.56 16.85 -3.68
C ALA A 424 -6.78 16.02 -4.07
N TYR A 425 -7.48 15.53 -3.05
CA TYR A 425 -8.64 14.65 -3.19
C TYR A 425 -9.76 15.10 -2.26
N ALA A 426 -10.98 15.10 -2.77
CA ALA A 426 -12.20 15.32 -2.00
C ALA A 426 -12.81 13.98 -1.61
N ILE A 427 -13.13 13.82 -0.32
CA ILE A 427 -13.84 12.66 0.21
C ILE A 427 -15.26 13.07 0.57
N PHE A 428 -16.22 12.31 0.07
CA PHE A 428 -17.64 12.54 0.22
C PHE A 428 -18.29 11.48 1.10
N GLY A 429 -19.29 11.89 1.87
CA GLY A 429 -20.22 11.01 2.56
C GLY A 429 -21.20 10.31 1.62
N GLU A 430 -22.10 9.50 2.19
CA GLU A 430 -23.13 8.80 1.40
C GLU A 430 -24.12 9.76 0.72
N GLY A 431 -24.34 10.95 1.30
CA GLY A 431 -25.17 12.02 0.72
C GLY A 431 -24.44 12.92 -0.28
N GLU A 432 -23.24 12.52 -0.72
CA GLU A 432 -22.34 13.31 -1.59
C GLU A 432 -21.89 14.66 -1.00
N GLU A 433 -22.06 14.86 0.31
CA GLU A 433 -21.51 16.00 1.02
C GLU A 433 -20.00 15.87 1.20
N LEU A 434 -19.27 16.96 0.98
CA LEU A 434 -17.83 17.00 1.22
C LEU A 434 -17.53 16.89 2.72
N GLU A 435 -16.85 15.83 3.12
CA GLU A 435 -16.48 15.60 4.52
C GLU A 435 -15.00 15.82 4.79
N LYS A 436 -14.14 15.36 3.87
CA LYS A 436 -12.69 15.42 4.06
C LYS A 436 -11.96 15.89 2.81
N LEU A 437 -10.78 16.46 3.01
CA LEU A 437 -9.79 16.69 1.97
C LEU A 437 -8.52 15.95 2.33
N VAL A 438 -7.93 15.25 1.35
CA VAL A 438 -6.55 14.80 1.44
C VAL A 438 -5.72 15.70 0.54
N ILE A 439 -4.64 16.28 1.06
CA ILE A 439 -3.77 17.20 0.32
C ILE A 439 -2.33 16.73 0.50
N LEU A 440 -1.59 16.56 -0.60
CA LEU A 440 -0.20 16.12 -0.61
C LEU A 440 0.66 17.16 -1.31
N ASN A 441 1.71 17.62 -0.62
CA ASN A 441 2.79 18.38 -1.23
C ASN A 441 3.97 17.44 -1.44
N MET A 442 4.07 16.97 -2.67
CA MET A 442 5.02 15.97 -3.15
C MET A 442 6.36 16.60 -3.55
N LYS A 443 6.53 17.92 -3.38
CA LYS A 443 7.80 18.59 -3.61
C LYS A 443 8.88 18.04 -2.65
N PRO A 444 9.96 17.43 -3.15
CA PRO A 444 10.96 16.81 -2.30
C PRO A 444 11.75 17.84 -1.45
N PHE A 445 11.83 17.60 -0.15
CA PHE A 445 12.70 18.31 0.78
C PHE A 445 13.68 17.33 1.44
N TYR A 446 14.97 17.41 1.08
CA TYR A 446 15.99 16.46 1.54
C TYR A 446 16.70 16.93 2.81
N ALA A 447 17.21 15.97 3.59
CA ALA A 447 18.07 16.24 4.73
C ALA A 447 19.30 17.11 4.31
N GLY A 448 19.77 17.94 5.24
CA GLY A 448 20.95 18.78 5.04
C GLY A 448 20.73 20.03 4.18
N HIS A 449 19.50 20.31 3.74
CA HIS A 449 19.18 21.60 3.12
C HIS A 449 19.32 22.75 4.12
N ALA A 450 19.97 23.85 3.70
CA ALA A 450 20.24 25.00 4.56
C ALA A 450 18.98 25.86 4.84
N SER A 451 18.03 25.86 3.91
CA SER A 451 16.75 26.57 4.04
C SER A 451 15.69 25.66 4.66
N PRO A 452 14.72 26.19 5.41
CA PRO A 452 13.56 25.41 5.83
C PRO A 452 12.74 24.93 4.62
N PRO A 453 11.90 23.89 4.79
CA PRO A 453 10.99 23.46 3.72
C PRO A 453 10.08 24.61 3.30
N GLY A 454 9.74 24.66 2.01
CA GLY A 454 8.70 25.55 1.51
C GLY A 454 7.36 25.28 2.21
N VAL A 455 6.48 26.29 2.21
CA VAL A 455 5.13 26.18 2.77
C VAL A 455 4.14 26.70 1.73
N VAL A 456 3.15 25.88 1.41
CA VAL A 456 2.00 26.24 0.58
C VAL A 456 0.83 26.57 1.49
N TYR A 457 0.25 27.75 1.34
CA TYR A 457 -0.96 28.16 2.06
C TYR A 457 -2.17 28.05 1.14
N LEU A 458 -3.21 27.34 1.56
CA LEU A 458 -4.36 26.97 0.75
C LEU A 458 -5.65 27.54 1.32
N ASP A 459 -6.39 28.25 0.47
CA ASP A 459 -7.81 28.49 0.69
C ASP A 459 -8.60 27.23 0.31
N ILE A 460 -9.14 26.55 1.32
CA ILE A 460 -9.92 25.33 1.17
C ILE A 460 -11.41 25.59 1.01
N GLY A 461 -11.85 26.83 0.75
CA GLY A 461 -13.25 27.20 0.53
C GLY A 461 -14.02 27.50 1.83
N LYS A 462 -15.35 27.65 1.75
CA LYS A 462 -16.19 28.01 2.91
C LYS A 462 -16.42 26.82 3.86
N HIS A 463 -16.17 26.97 5.15
CA HIS A 463 -16.47 25.95 6.17
C HIS A 463 -16.64 26.60 7.56
N ASP A 464 -17.35 25.91 8.46
CA ASP A 464 -17.56 26.36 9.84
C ASP A 464 -16.46 25.94 10.82
N GLY A 465 -15.46 25.20 10.32
CA GLY A 465 -14.29 24.74 11.06
C GLY A 465 -13.84 23.39 10.52
N ALA A 466 -12.63 22.97 10.84
CA ALA A 466 -12.10 21.68 10.43
C ALA A 466 -10.99 21.19 11.36
N ALA A 467 -10.86 19.88 11.49
CA ALA A 467 -9.72 19.24 12.14
C ALA A 467 -8.66 18.86 11.09
N VAL A 468 -7.38 19.05 11.39
CA VAL A 468 -6.26 18.69 10.52
C VAL A 468 -5.32 17.72 11.22
N LYS A 469 -5.05 16.60 10.55
CA LYS A 469 -4.00 15.64 10.91
C LYS A 469 -2.91 15.66 9.84
N ARG A 470 -1.65 15.55 10.25
CA ARG A 470 -0.48 15.64 9.36
C ARG A 470 0.29 14.33 9.29
N MET A 471 0.67 13.95 8.09
CA MET A 471 1.68 12.93 7.80
C MET A 471 2.99 13.64 7.45
N THR A 472 4.00 13.54 8.30
CA THR A 472 5.22 14.36 8.17
C THR A 472 6.47 13.63 8.65
N ALA A 473 7.62 14.05 8.13
CA ALA A 473 8.97 13.66 8.55
C ALA A 473 9.90 14.89 8.48
N PRO A 474 11.09 14.85 9.09
CA PRO A 474 12.07 15.93 8.97
C PRO A 474 12.56 16.16 7.54
N SER A 475 12.59 15.11 6.73
CA SER A 475 12.93 15.15 5.30
C SER A 475 12.30 13.98 4.55
N VAL A 476 12.23 14.13 3.23
CA VAL A 476 11.67 13.14 2.30
C VAL A 476 12.45 11.83 2.25
N ASP A 477 13.76 11.89 2.50
CA ASP A 477 14.69 10.77 2.52
C ASP A 477 14.88 10.15 3.91
N GLU A 478 14.07 10.57 4.91
CA GLU A 478 14.11 10.00 6.26
C GLU A 478 13.73 8.51 6.26
N LYS A 479 14.54 7.70 6.94
CA LYS A 479 14.42 6.24 7.03
C LYS A 479 14.02 5.79 8.43
N ASP A 480 14.28 6.61 9.43
CA ASP A 480 13.95 6.33 10.82
C ASP A 480 12.47 6.61 11.07
N ALA A 481 11.68 5.54 11.11
CA ALA A 481 10.25 5.60 11.37
C ALA A 481 9.92 6.20 12.75
N ALA A 482 10.87 6.38 13.68
CA ALA A 482 10.61 7.11 14.93
C ALA A 482 10.41 8.62 14.71
N LYS A 483 10.93 9.16 13.59
CA LYS A 483 10.79 10.58 13.22
C LYS A 483 9.70 10.83 12.19
N VAL A 484 9.14 9.76 11.63
CA VAL A 484 8.02 9.81 10.69
C VAL A 484 6.74 9.67 11.49
N THR A 485 5.80 10.59 11.31
CA THR A 485 4.60 10.68 12.15
C THR A 485 3.32 10.77 11.36
N TRP A 486 2.26 10.20 11.94
CA TRP A 486 0.87 10.49 11.62
C TRP A 486 0.25 11.18 12.83
N ALA A 487 -0.25 12.40 12.65
CA ALA A 487 -0.89 13.19 13.71
C ALA A 487 -0.01 13.28 14.98
N GLY A 488 1.29 13.57 14.81
CA GLY A 488 2.24 13.69 15.92
C GLY A 488 2.75 12.37 16.52
N GLN A 489 2.26 11.22 16.05
CA GLN A 489 2.64 9.91 16.57
C GLN A 489 3.48 9.10 15.58
N SER A 490 4.59 8.53 16.04
CA SER A 490 5.38 7.53 15.30
C SER A 490 4.99 6.11 15.73
N PHE A 491 5.32 5.13 14.88
CA PHE A 491 4.90 3.73 15.08
C PHE A 491 6.07 2.74 14.94
N ARG A 492 7.32 3.20 15.04
CA ARG A 492 8.54 2.40 14.76
C ARG A 492 8.53 1.03 15.42
N ASP A 493 8.07 0.95 16.66
CA ASP A 493 8.12 -0.27 17.48
C ASP A 493 6.76 -0.99 17.54
N GLY A 494 5.84 -0.66 16.62
CA GLY A 494 4.50 -1.24 16.51
C GLY A 494 3.41 -0.39 17.19
N PHE A 495 3.73 0.21 18.34
CA PHE A 495 2.81 1.05 19.10
C PHE A 495 2.97 2.53 18.75
N ALA A 496 1.88 3.29 18.88
CA ALA A 496 1.92 4.75 18.80
C ALA A 496 2.81 5.35 19.89
N ALA A 497 3.80 6.16 19.48
CA ALA A 497 4.68 6.92 20.36
C ALA A 497 4.59 8.41 20.04
N GLY A 498 4.46 9.25 21.06
CA GLY A 498 4.18 10.68 20.91
C GLY A 498 2.73 11.04 21.23
N GLU A 499 2.45 12.34 21.32
CA GLU A 499 1.12 12.86 21.59
C GLU A 499 0.31 12.96 20.29
N LEU A 500 -0.98 12.59 20.37
CA LEU A 500 -1.90 12.81 19.26
C LEU A 500 -2.08 14.32 19.05
N GLN A 501 -1.73 14.79 17.86
CA GLN A 501 -1.86 16.18 17.44
C GLN A 501 -2.96 16.31 16.39
N VAL A 502 -4.00 17.06 16.74
CA VAL A 502 -5.08 17.46 15.84
C VAL A 502 -5.16 18.98 15.90
N GLU A 503 -4.93 19.62 14.75
CA GLU A 503 -5.03 21.08 14.63
C GLU A 503 -6.48 21.46 14.34
N GLU A 504 -7.00 22.47 15.03
CA GLU A 504 -8.35 22.99 14.81
C GLU A 504 -8.29 24.27 13.98
N LEU A 505 -8.99 24.27 12.85
CA LEU A 505 -9.21 25.42 12.00
C LEU A 505 -10.55 26.07 12.35
N GLY A 506 -10.54 27.39 12.53
CA GLY A 506 -11.73 28.21 12.66
C GLY A 506 -12.52 28.33 11.35
N ARG A 507 -13.60 29.13 11.39
CA ARG A 507 -14.46 29.39 10.22
C ARG A 507 -13.65 29.99 9.07
N ASN A 508 -13.69 29.33 7.91
CA ASN A 508 -12.99 29.71 6.68
C ASN A 508 -11.47 29.91 6.83
N GLU A 509 -10.87 29.38 7.91
CA GLU A 509 -9.44 29.44 8.14
C GLU A 509 -8.66 28.61 7.11
N LYS A 510 -7.47 29.07 6.75
CA LYS A 510 -6.69 28.50 5.66
C LYS A 510 -5.81 27.38 6.22
N VAL A 511 -5.56 26.35 5.41
CA VAL A 511 -4.62 25.29 5.78
C VAL A 511 -3.27 25.55 5.13
N TRP A 512 -2.19 25.22 5.81
CA TRP A 512 -0.85 25.25 5.24
C TRP A 512 -0.27 23.84 5.17
N ILE A 513 0.62 23.59 4.21
CA ILE A 513 1.29 22.32 4.02
C ILE A 513 2.75 22.54 3.62
N ARG A 514 3.68 21.85 4.28
CA ARG A 514 5.13 21.94 3.99
C ARG A 514 5.51 21.11 2.78
N ASP A 515 6.65 21.41 2.17
CA ASP A 515 7.29 20.51 1.21
C ASP A 515 7.50 19.13 1.87
N SER A 516 7.19 18.05 1.13
CA SER A 516 7.21 16.66 1.63
C SER A 516 6.33 16.46 2.86
N GLU A 517 5.04 16.77 2.72
CA GLU A 517 4.02 16.58 3.75
C GLU A 517 2.70 16.17 3.11
N ALA A 518 1.86 15.44 3.85
CA ALA A 518 0.45 15.26 3.51
C ALA A 518 -0.43 15.66 4.70
N VAL A 519 -1.64 16.14 4.42
CA VAL A 519 -2.63 16.48 5.45
C VAL A 519 -3.99 15.88 5.12
N LEU A 520 -4.68 15.44 6.17
CA LEU A 520 -6.10 15.09 6.14
C LEU A 520 -6.87 16.20 6.87
N VAL A 521 -7.71 16.92 6.15
CA VAL A 521 -8.63 17.92 6.68
C VAL A 521 -10.00 17.28 6.80
N THR A 522 -10.60 17.29 7.99
CA THR A 522 -11.95 16.79 8.24
C THR A 522 -12.85 17.97 8.63
N PHE A 523 -13.86 18.26 7.82
CA PHE A 523 -14.76 19.38 8.09
C PHE A 523 -15.70 19.09 9.25
N ASN A 524 -15.85 20.07 10.13
CA ASN A 524 -16.80 19.99 11.23
C ASN A 524 -18.21 20.05 10.63
N ARG A 525 -18.96 18.93 10.66
CA ARG A 525 -20.40 18.97 10.39
C ARG A 525 -21.02 19.87 11.45
N ALA A 526 -21.81 20.86 11.04
CA ALA A 526 -22.61 21.66 11.97
C ALA A 526 -23.52 20.70 12.77
N GLY A 527 -23.15 20.39 14.02
CA GLY A 527 -23.91 19.50 14.90
C GLY A 527 -23.16 18.34 15.57
N LEU A 528 -21.87 18.10 15.33
CA LEU A 528 -21.12 17.02 16.00
C LEU A 528 -20.14 17.56 17.07
N HIS A 529 -20.71 18.07 18.17
CA HIS A 529 -19.95 18.15 19.43
C HIS A 529 -19.94 16.78 20.11
N SER A 530 -18.91 15.94 19.85
CA SER A 530 -18.31 15.04 20.84
C SER A 530 -17.33 14.04 20.18
N LEU A 531 -16.04 14.37 20.18
CA LEU A 531 -14.97 13.38 20.10
C LEU A 531 -13.93 13.62 21.23
N ASN A 532 -14.43 13.89 22.44
CA ASN A 532 -13.68 13.67 23.67
C ASN A 532 -14.20 12.39 24.31
N GLY A 533 -13.68 11.24 23.90
CA GLY A 533 -14.23 9.96 24.35
C GLY A 533 -13.42 8.71 23.99
N MET A 534 -12.09 8.80 23.90
CA MET A 534 -11.22 7.62 23.95
C MET A 534 -10.01 7.90 24.85
N GLN A 535 -10.28 8.16 26.13
CA GLN A 535 -9.32 7.98 27.20
C GLN A 535 -9.81 6.86 28.12
N GLY A 536 -8.98 5.82 28.28
CA GLY A 536 -8.97 4.98 29.48
C GLY A 536 -9.82 3.71 29.45
N ALA A 537 -9.34 2.66 28.79
CA ALA A 537 -9.58 1.29 29.26
C ALA A 537 -8.32 0.81 30.00
N LYS A 538 -8.23 1.15 31.29
CA LYS A 538 -7.38 0.45 32.27
C LYS A 538 -8.30 -0.38 33.18
N GLY A 539 -8.03 -1.68 33.28
CA GLY A 539 -8.38 -2.54 34.41
C GLY A 539 -9.78 -3.14 34.42
N HIS A 540 -9.92 -4.40 34.01
CA HIS A 540 -9.84 -5.55 34.93
C HIS A 540 -9.57 -6.84 34.17
#